data_AF-A0A853R5H3-F1
#
_entry.id   AF-A0A853R5H3-F1
#
_cell.length_a   1.000
_cell.length_b   1.000
_cell.length_c   1.000
_cell.angle_alpha   90.00
_cell.angle_beta   90.00
_cell.angle_gamma   90.00
#
_symmetry.space_group_name_H-M   'P 1'
#
loop_
_entity.id
_entity.type
_entity.pdbx_description
1 polymer ?
#
loop_
_entity_poly.entity_id
_entity_poly.type
_entity_poly.pdbx_seq_one_letter_code
_entity_poly.pdbx_strand_id
1 'polypeptide(L)'
;MNLITITPTVGAIETSENDGLRSNFVSELVQQKSEHNIVGCDKNLIPKVIVQFWDKVDALPPDVSKCINTWKEREVDGFQHLLFDEIRAIEFISTELGSEYVDAFNACYHPAMKSDYFRLCYIYVNGGMYVDVDDIDCQQDIASLFSDDRLKLQPLCYDIESDSMIEPKHFTQKNVFSDKWIYYFNNNPIISAPENPIVGYALNRATNRLRQSDGEFPEIQSTTGPGNLTASVVAFLFDNKSFPISNYISIQPDWNAIASTVWQLSYRNDKRNWRLANGMPSNKATKVRELS
;
A
#
# COMPACT_ATOMS: atom_id res chain seq x y z
N MET A 1 4.95 14.32 -16.09
CA MET A 1 3.46 14.41 -16.07
C MET A 1 3.05 15.27 -14.88
N ASN A 2 2.02 16.12 -14.97
CA ASN A 2 1.46 16.77 -13.77
C ASN A 2 0.51 15.77 -13.13
N LEU A 3 0.88 15.20 -11.98
CA LEU A 3 -0.02 14.34 -11.22
C LEU A 3 -1.31 15.11 -10.89
N ILE A 4 -2.44 14.41 -10.93
CA ILE A 4 -3.67 14.87 -10.26
C ILE A 4 -3.38 14.84 -8.76
N THR A 5 -2.99 15.99 -8.21
CA THR A 5 -2.71 16.14 -6.80
C THR A 5 -3.83 16.91 -6.12
N ILE A 6 -4.30 16.39 -5.01
CA ILE A 6 -5.11 17.15 -4.07
C ILE A 6 -4.21 18.07 -3.23
N THR A 7 -4.77 19.18 -2.79
CA THR A 7 -4.15 20.06 -1.79
C THR A 7 -5.02 20.03 -0.55
N PRO A 8 -4.67 19.23 0.48
CA PRO A 8 -5.53 19.07 1.64
C PRO A 8 -5.64 20.34 2.46
N THR A 9 -6.78 20.53 3.13
CA THR A 9 -6.96 21.62 4.09
C THR A 9 -6.06 21.46 5.32
N VAL A 10 -5.89 22.53 6.09
CA VAL A 10 -5.11 22.49 7.35
C VAL A 10 -5.64 21.42 8.30
N GLY A 11 -6.97 21.28 8.43
CA GLY A 11 -7.57 20.25 9.29
C GLY A 11 -7.36 18.82 8.78
N ALA A 12 -7.36 18.62 7.46
CA ALA A 12 -7.01 17.34 6.86
C ALA A 12 -5.56 16.96 7.13
N ILE A 13 -4.63 17.91 7.00
CA ILE A 13 -3.20 17.72 7.29
C ILE A 13 -2.99 17.39 8.78
N GLU A 14 -3.60 18.16 9.68
CA GLU A 14 -3.49 17.93 11.13
C GLU A 14 -3.98 16.53 11.51
N THR A 15 -5.13 16.12 10.96
CA THR A 15 -5.71 14.79 11.21
C THR A 15 -4.84 13.68 10.60
N SER A 16 -4.34 13.86 9.37
CA SER A 16 -3.57 12.83 8.67
C SER A 16 -2.15 12.66 9.20
N GLU A 17 -1.48 13.72 9.66
CA GLU A 17 -0.11 13.62 10.17
C GLU A 17 -0.04 13.20 11.65
N ASN A 18 -1.13 13.38 12.42
CA ASN A 18 -1.17 12.93 13.81
C ASN A 18 -1.58 11.45 13.91
N ASP A 19 -0.72 10.60 14.46
CA ASP A 19 -0.95 9.15 14.55
C ASP A 19 -2.26 8.76 15.25
N GLY A 20 -2.60 9.43 16.35
CA GLY A 20 -3.81 9.15 17.10
C GLY A 20 -5.07 9.58 16.37
N LEU A 21 -5.08 10.80 15.79
CA LEU A 21 -6.21 11.30 15.01
C LEU A 21 -6.41 10.46 13.73
N ARG A 22 -5.32 10.11 13.05
CA ARG A 22 -5.34 9.25 11.86
C ARG A 22 -5.90 7.87 12.20
N SER A 23 -5.41 7.24 13.27
CA SER A 23 -5.91 5.93 13.74
C SER A 23 -7.40 5.99 14.07
N ASN A 24 -7.85 7.02 14.79
CA ASN A 24 -9.26 7.20 15.12
C ASN A 24 -10.14 7.38 13.87
N PHE A 25 -9.68 8.16 12.89
CA PHE A 25 -10.40 8.33 11.64
C PHE A 25 -10.58 6.99 10.90
N VAL A 26 -9.51 6.18 10.85
CA VAL A 26 -9.56 4.85 10.21
C VAL A 26 -10.47 3.91 11.01
N SER A 27 -10.44 3.94 12.34
CA SER A 27 -11.29 3.09 13.18
C SER A 27 -12.78 3.38 12.96
N GLU A 28 -13.16 4.65 12.91
CA GLU A 28 -14.52 5.07 12.59
C GLU A 28 -14.93 4.60 11.20
N LEU A 29 -14.03 4.72 10.22
CA LEU A 29 -14.29 4.31 8.85
C LEU A 29 -14.50 2.79 8.72
N VAL A 30 -13.64 1.96 9.33
CA VAL A 30 -13.73 0.49 9.20
C VAL A 30 -14.89 -0.12 9.99
N GLN A 31 -15.43 0.61 10.98
CA GLN A 31 -16.57 0.18 11.79
C GLN A 31 -17.92 0.71 11.29
N GLN A 32 -17.91 1.62 10.31
CA GLN A 32 -19.13 2.07 9.64
C GLN A 32 -19.70 0.93 8.79
N LYS A 33 -21.02 0.71 8.87
CA LYS A 33 -21.69 -0.20 7.94
C LYS A 33 -21.67 0.44 6.56
N SER A 34 -20.96 -0.17 5.62
CA SER A 34 -21.04 0.23 4.22
C SER A 34 -22.40 -0.20 3.65
N GLU A 35 -23.23 0.77 3.27
CA GLU A 35 -24.30 0.48 2.32
C GLU A 35 -23.63 0.30 0.95
N HIS A 36 -23.63 -0.93 0.45
CA HIS A 36 -23.15 -1.26 -0.90
C HIS A 36 -24.12 -0.74 -1.95
N ASN A 37 -24.21 0.58 -2.10
CA ASN A 37 -24.78 1.16 -3.29
C ASN A 37 -23.66 1.17 -4.35
N ILE A 38 -23.65 0.14 -5.20
CA ILE A 38 -22.81 0.12 -6.40
C ILE A 38 -23.34 1.23 -7.31
N VAL A 39 -22.77 2.42 -7.19
CA VAL A 39 -23.00 3.47 -8.18
C VAL A 39 -22.06 3.19 -9.32
N GLY A 40 -22.53 2.40 -10.29
CA GLY A 40 -21.76 2.09 -11.50
C GLY A 40 -21.45 3.37 -12.24
N CYS A 41 -20.16 3.67 -12.40
CA CYS A 41 -19.68 4.59 -13.41
C CYS A 41 -19.00 3.76 -14.50
N ASP A 42 -19.56 3.73 -15.71
CA ASP A 42 -19.00 3.04 -16.88
C ASP A 42 -17.68 3.64 -17.40
N LYS A 43 -17.09 4.60 -16.66
CA LYS A 43 -15.85 5.27 -17.05
C LYS A 43 -14.79 4.94 -16.02
N ASN A 44 -13.75 4.24 -16.48
CA ASN A 44 -12.51 3.88 -15.78
C ASN A 44 -12.60 2.66 -14.84
N LEU A 45 -13.08 1.53 -15.36
CA LEU A 45 -12.91 0.24 -14.68
C LEU A 45 -11.43 -0.06 -14.41
N ILE A 46 -11.17 -0.71 -13.28
CA ILE A 46 -9.83 -1.14 -12.89
C ILE A 46 -9.33 -2.16 -13.92
N PRO A 47 -8.17 -1.94 -14.56
CA PRO A 47 -7.61 -2.90 -15.49
C PRO A 47 -7.33 -4.25 -14.82
N LYS A 48 -7.59 -5.36 -15.51
CA LYS A 48 -7.29 -6.72 -15.04
C LYS A 48 -5.80 -7.03 -15.16
N VAL A 49 -4.97 -6.27 -14.45
CA VAL A 49 -3.52 -6.41 -14.42
C VAL A 49 -3.08 -6.65 -12.98
N ILE A 50 -2.30 -7.69 -12.77
CA ILE A 50 -1.67 -8.05 -11.50
C ILE A 50 -0.19 -7.72 -11.61
N VAL A 51 0.30 -6.91 -10.68
CA VAL A 51 1.65 -6.35 -10.72
C VAL A 51 2.38 -6.75 -9.45
N GLN A 52 3.58 -7.27 -9.61
CA GLN A 52 4.47 -7.61 -8.52
C GLN A 52 5.88 -7.07 -8.81
N PHE A 53 6.68 -6.89 -7.77
CA PHE A 53 8.05 -6.37 -7.89
C PHE A 53 9.06 -7.23 -7.13
N TRP A 54 10.19 -7.49 -7.77
CA TRP A 54 11.37 -8.07 -7.14
C TRP A 54 12.63 -7.41 -7.70
N ASP A 55 13.43 -6.77 -6.84
CA ASP A 55 14.52 -5.86 -7.25
C ASP A 55 15.53 -6.49 -8.23
N LYS A 56 15.81 -7.79 -8.06
CA LYS A 56 16.78 -8.53 -8.88
C LYS A 56 16.21 -9.84 -9.38
N VAL A 57 15.58 -9.83 -10.55
CA VAL A 57 14.94 -11.01 -11.14
C VAL A 57 15.93 -12.16 -11.36
N ASP A 58 17.20 -11.87 -11.72
CA ASP A 58 18.24 -12.88 -11.89
C ASP A 58 18.62 -13.61 -10.59
N ALA A 59 18.28 -13.03 -9.44
CA ALA A 59 18.51 -13.59 -8.11
C ALA A 59 17.19 -13.96 -7.41
N LEU A 60 16.10 -14.17 -8.17
CA LEU A 60 14.79 -14.54 -7.64
C LEU A 60 14.86 -15.92 -6.95
N PRO A 61 14.59 -16.01 -5.64
CA PRO A 61 14.59 -17.28 -4.93
C PRO A 61 13.49 -18.23 -5.43
N PRO A 62 13.76 -19.55 -5.53
CA PRO A 62 12.75 -20.51 -6.00
C PRO A 62 11.48 -20.56 -5.15
N ASP A 63 11.57 -20.31 -3.84
CA ASP A 63 10.42 -20.25 -2.93
C ASP A 63 9.56 -19.00 -3.14
N VAL A 64 10.18 -17.85 -3.44
CA VAL A 64 9.46 -16.63 -3.87
C VAL A 64 8.82 -16.84 -5.25
N SER A 65 9.53 -17.47 -6.19
CA SER A 65 9.00 -17.79 -7.52
C SER A 65 7.74 -18.66 -7.46
N LYS A 66 7.64 -19.59 -6.50
CA LYS A 66 6.41 -20.36 -6.27
C LYS A 66 5.23 -19.47 -5.89
N CYS A 67 5.45 -18.47 -5.04
CA CYS A 67 4.40 -17.53 -4.64
C CYS A 67 3.91 -16.71 -5.84
N ILE A 68 4.84 -16.13 -6.59
CA ILE A 68 4.55 -15.39 -7.83
C ILE A 68 3.75 -16.23 -8.84
N ASN A 69 4.11 -17.51 -9.01
CA ASN A 69 3.44 -18.38 -9.97
C ASN A 69 1.95 -18.60 -9.63
N THR A 70 1.55 -18.58 -8.35
CA THR A 70 0.13 -18.72 -7.97
C THR A 70 -0.73 -17.56 -8.50
N TRP A 71 -0.18 -16.34 -8.54
CA TRP A 71 -0.86 -15.19 -9.14
C TRP A 71 -0.83 -15.21 -10.66
N LYS A 72 0.25 -15.72 -11.25
CA LYS A 72 0.36 -15.87 -12.70
C LYS A 72 -0.69 -16.83 -13.27
N GLU A 73 -1.12 -17.82 -12.50
CA GLU A 73 -2.20 -18.73 -12.91
C GLU A 73 -3.50 -17.98 -13.28
N ARG A 74 -3.74 -16.77 -12.77
CA ARG A 74 -4.86 -15.90 -13.16
C ARG A 74 -4.86 -15.42 -14.61
N GLU A 75 -3.78 -15.66 -15.37
CA GLU A 75 -3.79 -15.46 -16.82
C GLU A 75 -4.91 -16.28 -17.50
N VAL A 76 -5.29 -17.43 -16.94
CA VAL A 76 -6.42 -18.24 -17.45
C VAL A 76 -7.78 -17.56 -17.24
N ASP A 77 -7.89 -16.68 -16.24
CA ASP A 77 -9.08 -15.89 -15.91
C ASP A 77 -9.12 -14.54 -16.68
N GLY A 78 -8.16 -14.32 -17.60
CA GLY A 78 -8.04 -13.13 -18.42
C GLY A 78 -7.34 -11.95 -17.72
N PHE A 79 -6.57 -12.21 -16.66
CA PHE A 79 -5.67 -11.22 -16.08
C PHE A 79 -4.34 -11.18 -16.84
N GLN A 80 -3.70 -10.03 -16.86
CA GLN A 80 -2.29 -9.93 -17.23
C GLN A 80 -1.44 -9.96 -15.96
N HIS A 81 -0.42 -10.82 -15.89
CA HIS A 81 0.55 -10.82 -14.79
C HIS A 81 1.85 -10.13 -15.23
N LEU A 82 2.34 -9.21 -14.40
CA LEU A 82 3.56 -8.45 -14.63
C LEU A 82 4.49 -8.53 -13.43
N LEU A 83 5.71 -8.98 -13.66
CA LEU A 83 6.80 -8.92 -12.69
C LEU A 83 7.83 -7.87 -13.14
N PHE A 84 8.01 -6.84 -12.32
CA PHE A 84 9.02 -5.81 -12.50
C PHE A 84 10.26 -6.09 -11.67
N ASP A 85 11.41 -5.74 -12.23
CA ASP A 85 12.66 -5.57 -11.51
C ASP A 85 13.05 -4.09 -11.44
N GLU A 86 14.20 -3.80 -10.84
CA GLU A 86 14.69 -2.43 -10.70
C GLU A 86 14.89 -1.73 -12.06
N ILE A 87 15.42 -2.44 -13.06
CA ILE A 87 15.72 -1.86 -14.37
C ILE A 87 14.43 -1.46 -15.07
N ARG A 88 13.46 -2.39 -15.15
CA ARG A 88 12.16 -2.14 -15.78
C ARG A 88 11.35 -1.09 -15.02
N ALA A 89 11.48 -1.04 -13.69
CA ALA A 89 10.84 0.00 -12.88
C ALA A 89 11.41 1.39 -13.21
N ILE A 90 12.72 1.53 -13.34
CA ILE A 90 13.36 2.80 -13.74
C ILE A 90 12.94 3.21 -15.15
N GLU A 91 12.95 2.28 -16.11
CA GLU A 91 12.51 2.55 -17.49
C GLU A 91 11.05 3.03 -17.53
N PHE A 92 10.17 2.36 -16.79
CA PHE A 92 8.77 2.73 -16.66
C PHE A 92 8.60 4.12 -16.05
N ILE A 93 9.20 4.36 -14.87
CA ILE A 93 9.09 5.64 -14.16
C ILE A 93 9.65 6.79 -15.01
N SER A 94 10.79 6.57 -15.66
CA SER A 94 11.41 7.57 -16.52
C SER A 94 10.53 7.94 -17.71
N THR A 95 9.86 6.96 -18.30
CA THR A 95 9.01 7.15 -19.48
C THR A 95 7.69 7.84 -19.11
N GLU A 96 7.05 7.41 -18.03
CA GLU A 96 5.67 7.82 -17.72
C GLU A 96 5.59 9.04 -16.79
N LEU A 97 6.50 9.14 -15.82
CA LEU A 97 6.43 10.15 -14.74
C LEU A 97 7.49 11.24 -14.90
N GLY A 98 8.73 10.84 -15.24
CA GLY A 98 9.86 11.73 -15.49
C GLY A 98 10.99 11.61 -14.46
N SER A 99 12.05 12.39 -14.65
CA SER A 99 13.31 12.23 -13.91
C SER A 99 13.19 12.44 -12.40
N GLU A 100 12.30 13.33 -11.93
CA GLU A 100 12.14 13.57 -10.49
C GLU A 100 11.64 12.33 -9.72
N TYR A 101 10.86 11.47 -10.37
CA TYR A 101 10.36 10.22 -9.81
C TYR A 101 11.42 9.13 -9.89
N VAL A 102 12.27 9.15 -10.91
CA VAL A 102 13.46 8.29 -10.99
C VAL A 102 14.43 8.62 -9.86
N ASP A 103 14.68 9.90 -9.61
CA ASP A 103 15.54 10.35 -8.52
C ASP A 103 15.00 9.87 -7.15
N ALA A 104 13.69 10.00 -6.92
CA ALA A 104 13.06 9.49 -5.71
C ALA A 104 13.15 7.96 -5.58
N PHE A 105 12.89 7.20 -6.65
CA PHE A 105 13.04 5.75 -6.64
C PHE A 105 14.49 5.31 -6.37
N ASN A 106 15.47 6.05 -6.90
CA ASN A 106 16.89 5.80 -6.63
C ASN A 106 17.30 6.18 -5.21
N ALA A 107 16.60 7.14 -4.57
CA ALA A 107 16.80 7.50 -3.17
C ALA A 107 16.26 6.44 -2.19
N CYS A 108 15.37 5.53 -2.63
CA CYS A 108 14.95 4.39 -1.83
C CYS A 108 16.13 3.44 -1.55
N TYR A 109 16.59 3.41 -0.30
CA TYR A 109 17.80 2.69 0.10
C TYR A 109 17.62 1.18 0.30
N HIS A 110 16.37 0.70 0.34
CA HIS A 110 16.05 -0.71 0.59
C HIS A 110 15.10 -1.27 -0.48
N PRO A 111 15.25 -2.54 -0.92
CA PRO A 111 14.36 -3.16 -1.91
C PRO A 111 12.86 -3.08 -1.56
N ALA A 112 12.50 -3.27 -0.29
CA ALA A 112 11.12 -3.11 0.16
C ALA A 112 10.61 -1.66 -0.01
N MET A 113 11.45 -0.66 0.26
CA MET A 113 11.10 0.75 0.05
C MET A 113 10.94 1.07 -1.45
N LYS A 114 11.79 0.47 -2.30
CA LYS A 114 11.63 0.53 -3.76
C LYS A 114 10.31 -0.07 -4.22
N SER A 115 9.96 -1.25 -3.70
CA SER A 115 8.67 -1.91 -3.95
C SER A 115 7.47 -1.06 -3.53
N ASP A 116 7.53 -0.45 -2.34
CA ASP A 116 6.53 0.48 -1.81
C ASP A 116 6.38 1.75 -2.66
N TYR A 117 7.47 2.30 -3.18
CA TYR A 117 7.38 3.45 -4.09
C TYR A 117 6.85 3.05 -5.46
N PHE A 118 7.39 1.97 -6.04
CA PHE A 118 7.03 1.50 -7.37
C PHE A 118 5.56 1.11 -7.49
N ARG A 119 4.96 0.50 -6.46
CA ARG A 119 3.52 0.19 -6.48
C ARG A 119 2.67 1.44 -6.63
N LEU A 120 3.05 2.56 -5.99
CA LEU A 120 2.36 3.84 -6.15
C LEU A 120 2.54 4.40 -7.56
N CYS A 121 3.75 4.33 -8.13
CA CYS A 121 4.02 4.74 -9.51
C CYS A 121 3.15 3.96 -10.51
N TYR A 122 3.18 2.62 -10.43
CA TYR A 122 2.47 1.79 -11.39
C TYR A 122 0.96 1.96 -11.27
N ILE A 123 0.40 1.84 -10.05
CA ILE A 123 -1.05 1.94 -9.86
C ILE A 123 -1.56 3.32 -10.23
N TYR A 124 -0.79 4.39 -9.99
CA TYR A 124 -1.20 5.72 -10.42
C TYR A 124 -1.29 5.82 -11.95
N VAL A 125 -0.30 5.33 -12.69
CA VAL A 125 -0.26 5.50 -14.15
C VAL A 125 -1.22 4.53 -14.86
N ASN A 126 -1.20 3.26 -14.47
CA ASN A 126 -1.86 2.19 -15.21
C ASN A 126 -3.09 1.62 -14.49
N GLY A 127 -3.25 1.87 -13.19
CA GLY A 127 -4.21 1.14 -12.36
C GLY A 127 -3.89 -0.35 -12.26
N GLY A 128 -4.89 -1.14 -11.85
CA GLY A 128 -4.79 -2.58 -11.67
C GLY A 128 -4.68 -2.97 -10.21
N MET A 129 -4.04 -4.11 -9.94
CA MET A 129 -3.82 -4.66 -8.62
C MET A 129 -2.33 -4.91 -8.39
N TYR A 130 -1.79 -4.27 -7.36
CA TYR A 130 -0.48 -4.59 -6.84
C TYR A 130 -0.61 -5.58 -5.68
N VAL A 131 0.20 -6.64 -5.68
CA VAL A 131 0.31 -7.62 -4.59
C VAL A 131 1.77 -7.97 -4.30
N ASP A 132 2.13 -8.21 -3.04
CA ASP A 132 3.52 -8.56 -2.70
C ASP A 132 3.90 -9.94 -3.26
N VAL A 133 5.19 -10.15 -3.53
CA VAL A 133 5.72 -11.41 -4.08
C VAL A 133 5.79 -12.54 -3.05
N ASP A 134 5.65 -12.23 -1.76
CA ASP A 134 5.61 -13.20 -0.67
C ASP A 134 4.19 -13.67 -0.33
N ASP A 135 3.18 -13.17 -1.04
CA ASP A 135 1.80 -13.65 -0.95
C ASP A 135 1.51 -14.72 -2.00
N ILE A 136 0.79 -15.77 -1.59
CA ILE A 136 0.15 -16.73 -2.50
C ILE A 136 -1.30 -16.34 -2.77
N ASP A 137 -1.77 -16.60 -3.99
CA ASP A 137 -3.17 -16.54 -4.37
C ASP A 137 -3.93 -17.77 -3.87
N CYS A 138 -4.93 -17.56 -3.01
CA CYS A 138 -5.78 -18.60 -2.43
C CYS A 138 -6.92 -19.04 -3.36
N GLN A 139 -6.93 -18.61 -4.63
CA GLN A 139 -7.86 -19.03 -5.68
C GLN A 139 -9.34 -18.69 -5.39
N GLN A 140 -9.58 -17.63 -4.60
CA GLN A 140 -10.93 -17.08 -4.42
C GLN A 140 -11.36 -16.26 -5.64
N ASP A 141 -12.65 -16.01 -5.82
CA ASP A 141 -13.11 -15.09 -6.88
C ASP A 141 -12.69 -13.65 -6.57
N ILE A 142 -11.90 -13.06 -7.47
CA ILE A 142 -11.43 -11.67 -7.39
C ILE A 142 -12.13 -10.75 -8.40
N ALA A 143 -13.03 -11.25 -9.26
CA ALA A 143 -13.62 -10.47 -10.34
C ALA A 143 -14.38 -9.23 -9.84
N SER A 144 -15.04 -9.35 -8.68
CA SER A 144 -15.75 -8.24 -8.03
C SER A 144 -14.83 -7.11 -7.57
N LEU A 145 -13.54 -7.37 -7.36
CA LEU A 145 -12.56 -6.32 -7.04
C LEU A 145 -12.27 -5.41 -8.23
N PHE A 146 -12.70 -5.76 -9.44
CA PHE A 146 -12.48 -5.00 -10.67
C PHE A 146 -13.78 -4.43 -11.26
N SER A 147 -14.91 -4.54 -10.55
CA SER A 147 -16.23 -4.15 -11.06
C SER A 147 -16.57 -2.66 -10.93
N ASP A 148 -15.74 -1.89 -10.21
CA ASP A 148 -15.89 -0.43 -10.04
C ASP A 148 -14.52 0.24 -9.87
N ASP A 149 -14.47 1.56 -9.94
CA ASP A 149 -13.25 2.40 -9.99
C ASP A 149 -12.67 2.77 -8.61
N ARG A 150 -13.34 2.39 -7.52
CA ARG A 150 -12.92 2.78 -6.15
C ARG A 150 -11.54 2.26 -5.82
N LEU A 151 -10.84 2.92 -4.92
CA LEU A 151 -9.62 2.36 -4.32
C LEU A 151 -10.01 1.19 -3.40
N LYS A 152 -9.42 0.01 -3.53
CA LYS A 152 -9.65 -1.09 -2.57
C LYS A 152 -8.41 -1.36 -1.74
N LEU A 153 -8.59 -1.39 -0.42
CA LEU A 153 -7.53 -1.52 0.57
C LEU A 153 -7.94 -2.47 1.70
N GLN A 154 -6.98 -3.24 2.20
CA GLN A 154 -7.13 -4.03 3.41
C GLN A 154 -6.94 -3.14 4.64
N PRO A 155 -7.91 -3.07 5.57
CA PRO A 155 -7.68 -2.44 6.86
C PRO A 155 -6.89 -3.38 7.78
N LEU A 156 -6.06 -2.79 8.64
CA LEU A 156 -5.27 -3.49 9.63
C LEU A 156 -5.42 -2.80 10.99
N CYS A 157 -5.28 -3.59 12.05
CA CYS A 157 -5.28 -3.12 13.42
C CYS A 157 -4.16 -3.81 14.18
N TYR A 158 -3.21 -3.04 14.70
CA TYR A 158 -2.13 -3.54 15.54
C TYR A 158 -2.37 -3.15 16.99
N ASP A 159 -2.21 -4.10 17.90
CA ASP A 159 -2.33 -3.87 19.33
C ASP A 159 -0.96 -3.75 19.99
N ILE A 160 -0.70 -2.56 20.55
CA ILE A 160 0.57 -2.23 21.20
C ILE A 160 0.80 -3.11 22.44
N GLU A 161 -0.26 -3.52 23.14
CA GLU A 161 -0.14 -4.26 24.40
C GLU A 161 0.25 -5.72 24.15
N SER A 162 -0.43 -6.39 23.23
CA SER A 162 -0.12 -7.77 22.85
C SER A 162 1.01 -7.91 21.82
N ASP A 163 1.47 -6.79 21.25
CA ASP A 163 2.48 -6.75 20.18
C ASP A 163 2.07 -7.63 18.98
N SER A 164 0.81 -7.52 18.58
CA SER A 164 0.23 -8.42 17.58
C SER A 164 -0.85 -7.76 16.72
N MET A 165 -1.11 -8.35 15.56
CA MET A 165 -2.23 -7.95 14.71
C MET A 165 -3.55 -8.47 15.28
N ILE A 166 -4.57 -7.62 15.31
CA ILE A 166 -5.94 -7.99 15.67
C ILE A 166 -6.66 -8.51 14.41
N GLU A 167 -7.31 -9.65 14.55
CA GLU A 167 -8.10 -10.24 13.47
C GLU A 167 -9.24 -9.30 13.01
N PRO A 168 -9.46 -9.12 11.70
CA PRO A 168 -10.48 -8.23 11.13
C PRO A 168 -11.88 -8.38 11.73
N LYS A 169 -12.30 -9.61 12.02
CA LYS A 169 -13.61 -9.90 12.61
C LYS A 169 -13.85 -9.25 13.97
N HIS A 170 -12.80 -8.80 14.68
CA HIS A 170 -12.92 -8.13 15.97
C HIS A 170 -12.92 -6.61 15.81
N PHE A 171 -11.94 -6.04 15.10
CA PHE A 171 -11.77 -4.58 15.06
C PHE A 171 -12.72 -3.85 14.10
N THR A 172 -13.38 -4.58 13.18
CA THR A 172 -14.41 -4.02 12.29
C THR A 172 -15.81 -3.98 12.95
N GLN A 173 -15.96 -4.56 14.15
CA GLN A 173 -17.23 -4.52 14.87
C GLN A 173 -17.49 -3.12 15.41
N LYS A 174 -18.73 -2.65 15.21
CA LYS A 174 -19.15 -1.32 15.67
C LYS A 174 -18.96 -1.17 17.18
N ASN A 175 -18.31 -0.07 17.59
CA ASN A 175 -18.05 0.31 18.99
C ASN A 175 -17.08 -0.64 19.73
N VAL A 176 -16.30 -1.45 19.03
CA VAL A 176 -15.21 -2.23 19.64
C VAL A 176 -13.92 -1.44 19.50
N PHE A 177 -13.34 -0.99 20.62
CA PHE A 177 -12.14 -0.16 20.60
C PHE A 177 -11.24 -0.44 21.81
N SER A 178 -9.96 -0.11 21.64
CA SER A 178 -8.95 -0.04 22.69
C SER A 178 -8.08 1.18 22.43
N ASP A 179 -7.63 1.86 23.49
CA ASP A 179 -6.66 2.95 23.39
C ASP A 179 -5.26 2.48 23.00
N LYS A 180 -5.04 1.15 22.98
CA LYS A 180 -3.79 0.49 22.53
C LYS A 180 -3.81 0.06 21.08
N TRP A 181 -4.94 0.19 20.39
CA TRP A 181 -5.07 -0.24 19.01
C TRP A 181 -4.72 0.87 18.02
N ILE A 182 -3.90 0.51 17.05
CA ILE A 182 -3.50 1.37 15.92
C ILE A 182 -4.18 0.84 14.66
N TYR A 183 -5.08 1.64 14.09
CA TYR A 183 -5.79 1.33 12.86
C TYR A 183 -5.12 2.01 11.67
N TYR A 184 -4.94 1.27 10.59
CA TYR A 184 -4.33 1.77 9.37
C TYR A 184 -4.75 0.93 8.16
N PHE A 185 -4.41 1.38 6.95
CA PHE A 185 -4.57 0.58 5.74
C PHE A 185 -3.25 -0.06 5.35
N ASN A 186 -3.29 -1.34 5.02
CA ASN A 186 -2.18 -2.00 4.36
C ASN A 186 -1.91 -1.33 3.01
N ASN A 187 -0.66 -1.33 2.56
CA ASN A 187 -0.29 -0.92 1.20
C ASN A 187 -0.06 -2.15 0.29
N ASN A 188 -0.48 -3.34 0.74
CA ASN A 188 -0.62 -4.56 -0.03
C ASN A 188 -1.95 -5.23 0.37
N PRO A 189 -2.94 -5.36 -0.52
CA PRO A 189 -2.90 -4.97 -1.91
C PRO A 189 -3.14 -3.46 -2.07
N ILE A 190 -2.86 -2.95 -3.26
CA ILE A 190 -3.46 -1.69 -3.74
C ILE A 190 -4.18 -2.01 -5.04
N ILE A 191 -5.50 -1.82 -5.07
CA ILE A 191 -6.33 -2.08 -6.25
C ILE A 191 -7.04 -0.79 -6.62
N SER A 192 -6.76 -0.24 -7.80
CA SER A 192 -7.32 1.06 -8.19
C SER A 192 -7.37 1.27 -9.69
N ALA A 193 -8.27 2.15 -10.13
CA ALA A 193 -8.23 2.72 -11.46
C ALA A 193 -7.01 3.65 -11.60
N PRO A 194 -6.50 3.88 -12.82
CA PRO A 194 -5.45 4.87 -13.04
C PRO A 194 -5.90 6.26 -12.59
N GLU A 195 -4.92 7.10 -12.28
CA GLU A 195 -5.08 8.49 -11.86
C GLU A 195 -5.91 8.70 -10.58
N ASN A 196 -6.03 7.66 -9.74
CA ASN A 196 -6.74 7.78 -8.47
C ASN A 196 -6.11 8.89 -7.58
N PRO A 197 -6.90 9.87 -7.09
CA PRO A 197 -6.37 11.05 -6.40
C PRO A 197 -5.69 10.72 -5.08
N ILE A 198 -6.09 9.65 -4.39
CA ILE A 198 -5.46 9.21 -3.14
C ILE A 198 -4.08 8.62 -3.45
N VAL A 199 -3.98 7.76 -4.47
CA VAL A 199 -2.71 7.16 -4.91
C VAL A 199 -1.75 8.23 -5.42
N GLY A 200 -2.25 9.19 -6.21
CA GLY A 200 -1.46 10.32 -6.70
C GLY A 200 -0.93 11.20 -5.57
N TYR A 201 -1.75 11.47 -4.55
CA TYR A 201 -1.30 12.21 -3.36
C TYR A 201 -0.25 11.43 -2.56
N ALA A 202 -0.44 10.12 -2.36
CA ALA A 202 0.55 9.27 -1.70
C ALA A 202 1.89 9.25 -2.46
N LEU A 203 1.86 9.14 -3.79
CA LEU A 203 3.05 9.18 -4.64
C LEU A 203 3.78 10.52 -4.53
N ASN A 204 3.05 11.65 -4.58
CA ASN A 204 3.65 12.97 -4.46
C ASN A 204 4.32 13.18 -3.09
N ARG A 205 3.65 12.76 -2.00
CA ARG A 205 4.20 12.81 -0.63
C ARG A 205 5.49 11.99 -0.51
N ALA A 206 5.48 10.75 -0.99
CA ALA A 206 6.65 9.88 -0.97
C ALA A 206 7.81 10.52 -1.75
N THR A 207 7.53 11.04 -2.95
CA THR A 207 8.51 11.70 -3.82
C THR A 207 9.14 12.91 -3.14
N ASN A 208 8.33 13.78 -2.52
CA ASN A 208 8.85 14.95 -1.81
C ASN A 208 9.71 14.57 -0.61
N ARG A 209 9.27 13.58 0.20
CA ARG A 209 10.02 13.11 1.38
C ARG A 209 11.38 12.50 0.98
N LEU A 210 11.40 11.66 -0.05
CA LEU A 210 12.62 11.05 -0.59
C LEU A 210 13.60 12.06 -1.17
N ARG A 211 13.10 13.16 -1.74
CA ARG A 211 13.95 14.22 -2.31
C ARG A 211 14.44 15.23 -1.27
N GLN A 212 13.81 15.30 -0.11
CA GLN A 212 14.16 16.20 1.00
C GLN A 212 14.96 15.52 2.11
N SER A 213 15.16 14.19 2.05
CA SER A 213 16.00 13.50 3.00
C SER A 213 17.46 13.87 2.74
N ASP A 214 17.99 14.88 3.44
CA ASP A 214 19.36 15.41 3.34
C ASP A 214 20.41 14.39 3.84
N GLY A 215 20.47 13.20 3.22
CA GLY A 215 21.37 12.11 3.61
C GLY A 215 20.92 11.30 4.82
N GLU A 216 19.76 11.60 5.41
CA GLU A 216 19.12 10.75 6.42
C GLU A 216 18.36 9.60 5.75
N PHE A 217 18.35 8.41 6.38
CA PHE A 217 17.54 7.29 5.91
C PHE A 217 16.10 7.46 6.42
N PRO A 218 15.14 7.83 5.57
CA PRO A 218 13.77 8.01 6.02
C PRO A 218 13.16 6.67 6.47
N GLU A 219 12.24 6.72 7.43
CA GLU A 219 11.53 5.55 7.91
C GLU A 219 10.58 5.04 6.80
N ILE A 220 10.66 3.73 6.49
CA ILE A 220 10.01 3.14 5.32
C ILE A 220 8.48 3.27 5.38
N GLN A 221 7.86 2.93 6.53
CA GLN A 221 6.40 2.87 6.63
C GLN A 221 5.73 4.23 6.44
N SER A 222 6.30 5.27 7.02
CA SER A 222 5.80 6.64 6.94
C SER A 222 6.16 7.33 5.63
N THR A 223 7.16 6.85 4.89
CA THR A 223 7.60 7.49 3.64
C THR A 223 6.94 6.88 2.42
N THR A 224 7.11 5.58 2.21
CA THR A 224 6.59 4.85 1.02
C THR A 224 5.56 3.80 1.40
N GLY A 225 5.60 3.33 2.64
CA GLY A 225 4.79 2.22 3.12
C GLY A 225 3.36 2.58 3.57
N PRO A 226 2.74 1.74 4.42
CA PRO A 226 1.34 1.86 4.80
C PRO A 226 1.00 3.14 5.57
N GLY A 227 1.95 3.73 6.29
CA GLY A 227 1.76 5.00 6.99
C GLY A 227 1.52 6.16 6.03
N ASN A 228 2.28 6.24 4.94
CA ASN A 228 2.08 7.26 3.90
C ASN A 228 0.72 7.09 3.20
N LEU A 229 0.38 5.87 2.82
CA LEU A 229 -0.89 5.58 2.16
C LEU A 229 -2.08 5.91 3.08
N THR A 230 -2.02 5.50 4.35
CA THR A 230 -3.07 5.78 5.33
C THR A 230 -3.25 7.28 5.56
N ALA A 231 -2.15 8.04 5.70
CA ALA A 231 -2.23 9.50 5.82
C ALA A 231 -2.88 10.14 4.58
N SER A 232 -2.57 9.61 3.39
CA SER A 232 -3.14 10.09 2.13
C SER A 232 -4.64 9.82 2.01
N VAL A 233 -5.09 8.63 2.45
CA VAL A 233 -6.52 8.28 2.55
C VAL A 233 -7.23 9.24 3.50
N VAL A 234 -6.71 9.43 4.72
CA VAL A 234 -7.35 10.29 5.73
C VAL A 234 -7.41 11.74 5.27
N ALA A 235 -6.33 12.28 4.68
CA ALA A 235 -6.33 13.64 4.17
C ALA A 235 -7.41 13.86 3.09
N PHE A 236 -7.51 12.93 2.14
CA PHE A 236 -8.51 13.02 1.07
C PHE A 236 -9.95 12.91 1.62
N LEU A 237 -10.22 11.91 2.44
CA LEU A 237 -11.58 11.64 2.94
C LEU A 237 -12.06 12.71 3.93
N PHE A 238 -11.15 13.30 4.71
CA PHE A 238 -11.49 14.39 5.61
C PHE A 238 -12.07 15.60 4.86
N ASP A 239 -11.45 15.96 3.73
CA ASP A 239 -11.92 17.07 2.89
C ASP A 239 -13.15 16.72 2.05
N ASN A 240 -13.37 15.44 1.76
CA ASN A 240 -14.48 14.95 0.94
C ASN A 240 -15.64 14.34 1.75
N LYS A 241 -15.70 14.56 3.07
CA LYS A 241 -16.73 14.05 3.98
C LYS A 241 -18.17 14.44 3.63
N SER A 242 -18.36 15.43 2.76
CA SER A 242 -19.67 15.83 2.23
C SER A 242 -20.29 14.80 1.29
N PHE A 243 -19.49 13.85 0.79
CA PHE A 243 -19.95 12.72 -0.04
C PHE A 243 -19.78 11.39 0.72
N PRO A 244 -20.61 10.38 0.42
CA PRO A 244 -20.43 9.05 1.00
C PRO A 244 -19.03 8.50 0.72
N ILE A 245 -18.31 8.09 1.78
CA ILE A 245 -16.96 7.53 1.67
C ILE A 245 -16.93 6.28 0.78
N SER A 246 -18.04 5.53 0.77
CA SER A 246 -18.26 4.36 -0.10
C SER A 246 -18.17 4.67 -1.59
N ASN A 247 -18.18 5.94 -2.00
CA ASN A 247 -17.94 6.37 -3.38
C ASN A 247 -16.45 6.38 -3.76
N TYR A 248 -15.53 6.39 -2.80
CA TYR A 248 -14.09 6.56 -3.05
C TYR A 248 -13.28 5.30 -2.74
N ILE A 249 -13.64 4.59 -1.67
CA ILE A 249 -12.90 3.43 -1.18
C ILE A 249 -13.84 2.24 -0.95
N SER A 250 -13.34 1.03 -1.21
CA SER A 250 -13.96 -0.23 -0.84
C SER A 250 -13.03 -1.01 0.09
N ILE A 251 -13.43 -1.16 1.36
CA ILE A 251 -12.61 -1.77 2.42
C ILE A 251 -12.67 -3.30 2.30
N GLN A 252 -11.51 -3.96 2.30
CA GLN A 252 -11.36 -5.41 2.12
C GLN A 252 -10.86 -6.08 3.41
N PRO A 253 -11.69 -6.24 4.46
CA PRO A 253 -11.25 -6.83 5.74
C PRO A 253 -10.85 -8.30 5.59
N ASP A 254 -11.48 -9.02 4.66
CA ASP A 254 -11.27 -10.46 4.44
C ASP A 254 -10.19 -10.76 3.38
N TRP A 255 -9.27 -9.82 3.12
CA TRP A 255 -8.20 -10.02 2.13
C TRP A 255 -7.37 -11.29 2.39
N ASN A 256 -7.21 -11.70 3.65
CA ASN A 256 -6.50 -12.92 4.03
C ASN A 256 -7.18 -14.22 3.50
N ALA A 257 -8.43 -14.16 3.04
CA ALA A 257 -9.07 -15.26 2.33
C ALA A 257 -8.65 -15.33 0.85
N ILE A 258 -8.27 -14.19 0.26
CA ILE A 258 -7.85 -14.07 -1.14
C ILE A 258 -6.35 -14.32 -1.28
N ALA A 259 -5.54 -13.78 -0.37
CA ALA A 259 -4.09 -13.90 -0.38
C ALA A 259 -3.55 -14.31 0.99
N SER A 260 -2.44 -15.05 1.00
CA SER A 260 -1.77 -15.43 2.25
C SER A 260 -0.26 -15.25 2.16
N THR A 261 0.31 -14.52 3.12
CA THR A 261 1.75 -14.30 3.20
C THR A 261 2.48 -15.56 3.64
N VAL A 262 3.48 -15.96 2.85
CA VAL A 262 4.41 -17.04 3.19
C VAL A 262 5.54 -16.46 4.05
N TRP A 263 5.53 -16.82 5.33
CA TRP A 263 6.50 -16.33 6.31
C TRP A 263 7.84 -17.09 6.26
N GLN A 264 7.87 -18.33 5.79
CA GLN A 264 9.07 -19.16 5.74
C GLN A 264 9.80 -19.03 4.40
N LEU A 265 10.10 -17.79 3.99
CA LEU A 265 10.84 -17.51 2.75
C LEU A 265 12.32 -17.24 3.03
N SER A 266 13.18 -17.78 2.19
CA SER A 266 14.64 -17.78 2.34
C SER A 266 15.23 -16.38 2.51
N TYR A 267 14.72 -15.36 1.80
CA TYR A 267 15.22 -13.98 1.87
C TYR A 267 14.97 -13.30 3.21
N ARG A 268 14.01 -13.79 4.02
CA ARG A 268 13.72 -13.19 5.33
C ARG A 268 14.82 -13.43 6.37
N ASN A 269 15.75 -14.35 6.08
CA ASN A 269 16.89 -14.69 6.93
C ASN A 269 18.17 -13.90 6.60
N ASP A 270 18.11 -12.93 5.69
CA ASP A 270 19.27 -12.11 5.32
C ASP A 270 18.92 -10.62 5.18
N LYS A 271 19.89 -9.81 4.72
CA LYS A 271 19.80 -8.35 4.60
C LYS A 271 18.64 -7.83 3.72
N ARG A 272 17.96 -8.71 2.96
CA ARG A 272 16.76 -8.38 2.18
C ARG A 272 15.51 -8.25 3.05
N ASN A 273 15.56 -8.74 4.30
CA ASN A 273 14.48 -8.52 5.27
C ASN A 273 14.47 -7.07 5.74
N TRP A 274 13.46 -6.32 5.32
CA TRP A 274 13.33 -4.90 5.66
C TRP A 274 13.24 -4.63 7.17
N ARG A 275 12.79 -5.61 7.98
CA ARG A 275 12.76 -5.46 9.45
C ARG A 275 14.15 -5.26 10.04
N LEU A 276 15.21 -5.67 9.33
CA LEU A 276 16.60 -5.44 9.71
C LEU A 276 17.14 -4.08 9.23
N ALA A 277 16.44 -3.40 8.30
CA ALA A 277 16.91 -2.19 7.65
C ALA A 277 16.81 -0.95 8.55
N ASN A 278 15.79 -0.88 9.42
CA ASN A 278 15.59 0.21 10.38
C ASN A 278 16.65 0.22 11.52
N GLY A 279 17.62 -0.70 11.51
CA GLY A 279 18.71 -0.82 12.49
C GLY A 279 20.09 -0.32 12.02
N MET A 280 20.20 0.27 10.82
CA MET A 280 21.46 0.90 10.40
C MET A 280 21.67 2.21 11.17
N PRO A 281 22.81 2.42 11.84
CA PRO A 281 22.99 3.55 12.75
C PRO A 281 22.93 4.87 11.99
N SER A 282 21.79 5.57 12.08
CA SER A 282 21.77 7.02 12.00
C SER A 282 22.51 7.55 13.23
N ASN A 283 23.45 8.47 13.02
CA ASN A 283 24.12 9.14 14.11
C ASN A 283 23.06 9.93 14.90
N LYS A 284 22.68 9.35 16.04
CA LYS A 284 21.83 9.85 17.12
C LYS A 284 20.36 9.37 17.10
N ALA A 285 20.12 8.48 18.06
CA ALA A 285 18.89 8.30 18.80
C ALA A 285 17.65 7.85 18.01
N THR A 286 17.55 6.55 17.76
CA THR A 286 16.31 5.83 18.12
C THR A 286 16.67 4.40 18.51
N LYS A 287 16.58 4.12 19.80
CA LYS A 287 16.67 2.77 20.37
C LYS A 287 15.28 2.42 20.86
N VAL A 288 14.41 1.94 19.98
CA VAL A 288 13.15 1.27 20.37
C VAL A 288 12.83 0.17 19.36
N ARG A 289 12.82 -1.07 19.88
CA ARG A 289 12.17 -2.29 19.36
C ARG A 289 12.90 -3.06 18.25
N GLU A 290 13.95 -3.75 18.70
CA GLU A 290 14.28 -5.09 18.22
C GLU A 290 13.30 -6.12 18.83
N LEU A 291 12.90 -7.10 18.02
CA LEU A 291 12.37 -8.44 18.36
C LEU A 291 10.89 -8.58 18.76
N SER A 292 10.06 -8.83 17.74
CA SER A 292 9.03 -9.90 17.71
C SER A 292 8.77 -10.34 16.26
#